data_AF-A0A3D0RSJ0-F1
#
_entry.id   AF-A0A3D0RSJ0-F1
#
_cell.length_a   1.000
_cell.length_b   1.000
_cell.length_c   1.000
_cell.angle_alpha   90.00
_cell.angle_beta   90.00
_cell.angle_gamma   90.00
#
_symmetry.space_group_name_H-M   'P 1'
#
loop_
_entity.id
_entity.type
_entity.pdbx_description
1 polymer ?
#
loop_
_entity_poly.entity_id
_entity_poly.type
_entity_poly.pdbx_seq_one_letter_code
_entity_poly.pdbx_strand_id
1 'polypeptide(L)'
;MSTNSLNSSKAMNLYSITTWMSNHLFEIFLTVYGIWVIIPWFAPMMMKFGWTSAGDAIYFVYSFFCHQLPQRSFFLFGEES
;
A
#
# COMPACT_ATOMS: atom_id res chain seq x y z
N MET A 1 -32.07 -15.65 34.20
CA MET A 1 -31.73 -14.60 33.21
C MET A 1 -30.23 -14.31 33.33
N SER A 2 -29.41 -14.90 32.45
CA SER A 2 -27.95 -14.78 32.47
C SER A 2 -27.44 -14.58 31.05
N THR A 3 -27.38 -13.32 30.59
CA THR A 3 -26.95 -12.97 29.21
C THR A 3 -26.08 -11.71 29.11
N ASN A 4 -25.54 -11.16 30.21
CA ASN A 4 -24.93 -9.82 30.18
C ASN A 4 -23.39 -9.75 30.28
N SER A 5 -22.66 -10.81 30.63
CA SER A 5 -21.20 -10.72 30.80
C SER A 5 -20.39 -10.81 29.50
N LEU A 6 -20.88 -11.56 28.50
CA LEU A 6 -20.21 -11.74 27.21
C LEU A 6 -20.35 -10.51 26.28
N ASN A 7 -21.43 -9.74 26.41
CA ASN A 7 -21.63 -8.50 25.62
C ASN A 7 -20.77 -7.34 26.14
N SER A 8 -20.53 -7.25 27.44
CA SER A 8 -19.74 -6.16 28.04
C SER A 8 -18.24 -6.27 27.71
N SER A 9 -17.68 -7.49 27.74
CA SER A 9 -16.28 -7.74 27.36
C SER A 9 -16.02 -7.50 25.87
N LYS A 10 -16.92 -7.96 24.98
CA LYS A 10 -16.84 -7.65 23.54
C LYS A 10 -17.00 -6.16 23.26
N ALA A 11 -17.93 -5.48 23.93
CA ALA A 11 -18.12 -4.03 23.76
C ALA A 11 -16.88 -3.24 24.20
N MET A 12 -16.24 -3.63 25.31
CA MET A 12 -15.00 -2.99 25.78
C MET A 12 -13.83 -3.23 24.81
N ASN A 13 -13.72 -4.45 24.26
CA ASN A 13 -12.69 -4.80 23.28
C ASN A 13 -12.89 -4.03 21.96
N LEU A 14 -14.12 -4.00 21.43
CA LEU A 14 -14.48 -3.23 20.23
C LEU A 14 -14.25 -1.72 20.42
N TYR A 15 -14.58 -1.17 21.59
CA TYR A 15 -14.31 0.23 21.90
C TYR A 15 -12.81 0.52 21.88
N SER A 16 -11.99 -0.31 22.57
CA SER A 16 -10.54 -0.13 22.61
C SER A 16 -9.88 -0.23 21.23
N ILE A 17 -10.31 -1.19 20.38
CA ILE A 17 -9.83 -1.34 19.00
C ILE A 17 -10.24 -0.13 18.16
N THR A 18 -11.48 0.32 18.28
CA THR A 18 -11.99 1.48 17.53
C THR A 18 -11.21 2.74 17.90
N THR A 19 -10.99 3.01 19.19
CA THR A 19 -10.24 4.18 19.64
C THR A 19 -8.76 4.10 19.24
N TRP A 20 -8.14 2.91 19.33
CA TRP A 20 -6.78 2.70 18.84
C TRP A 20 -6.68 2.95 17.33
N MET A 21 -7.59 2.38 16.53
CA MET A 21 -7.65 2.61 15.09
C MET A 21 -7.86 4.08 14.78
N SER A 22 -8.76 4.79 15.47
CA SER A 22 -8.96 6.23 15.24
C SER A 22 -7.72 7.06 15.53
N ASN A 23 -6.96 6.72 16.59
CA ASN A 23 -5.75 7.44 16.96
C ASN A 23 -4.57 7.16 16.00
N HIS A 24 -4.49 5.95 15.44
CA HIS A 24 -3.43 5.56 14.51
C HIS A 24 -3.85 5.56 13.04
N LEU A 25 -5.08 5.97 12.71
CA LEU A 25 -5.63 5.90 11.35
C LEU A 25 -4.75 6.64 10.35
N PHE A 26 -4.26 7.83 10.75
CA PHE A 26 -3.42 8.66 9.91
C PHE A 26 -2.05 8.01 9.65
N GLU A 27 -1.44 7.42 10.68
CA GLU A 27 -0.15 6.73 10.58
C GLU A 27 -0.25 5.47 9.72
N ILE A 28 -1.30 4.67 9.93
CA ILE A 28 -1.60 3.48 9.12
C ILE A 28 -1.83 3.90 7.67
N PHE A 29 -2.64 4.93 7.44
CA PHE A 29 -2.91 5.44 6.10
C PHE A 29 -1.63 5.88 5.41
N LEU A 30 -0.82 6.74 6.05
CA LEU A 30 0.44 7.21 5.47
C LEU A 30 1.41 6.06 5.18
N THR A 31 1.48 5.07 6.06
CA THR A 31 2.37 3.91 5.88
C THR A 31 1.93 3.07 4.68
N VAL A 32 0.66 2.69 4.63
CA VAL A 32 0.12 1.87 3.55
C VAL A 32 0.17 2.62 2.22
N TYR A 33 -0.24 3.88 2.21
CA TYR A 33 -0.24 4.72 1.02
C TYR A 33 1.19 5.04 0.56
N GLY A 34 2.11 5.30 1.49
CA GLY A 34 3.52 5.51 1.19
C GLY A 34 4.15 4.28 0.53
N ILE A 35 3.88 3.08 1.06
CA ILE A 35 4.33 1.82 0.43
C ILE A 35 3.77 1.72 -0.99
N TRP A 36 2.47 1.96 -1.17
CA TRP A 36 1.83 1.94 -2.48
C TRP A 36 2.47 2.92 -3.48
N VAL A 37 2.82 4.13 -3.05
CA VAL A 37 3.47 5.13 -3.92
C VAL A 37 4.92 4.77 -4.25
N ILE A 38 5.63 4.06 -3.36
CA ILE A 38 7.05 3.73 -3.53
C ILE A 38 7.24 2.46 -4.37
N ILE A 39 6.33 1.47 -4.30
CA ILE A 39 6.46 0.19 -5.02
C ILE A 39 6.83 0.34 -6.51
N PRO A 40 6.21 1.23 -7.31
CA PRO A 40 6.54 1.39 -8.73
C PRO A 40 8.00 1.78 -8.99
N TRP A 41 8.64 2.48 -8.06
CA TRP A 41 10.06 2.86 -8.16
C TRP A 41 10.99 1.65 -8.06
N PHE A 42 10.53 0.55 -7.47
CA PHE A 42 11.28 -0.72 -7.41
C PHE A 42 11.21 -1.54 -8.69
N ALA A 43 10.20 -1.34 -9.54
CA ALA A 43 10.11 -2.04 -10.82
C ALA A 43 11.38 -1.82 -11.70
N PRO A 44 11.78 -0.57 -12.02
CA PRO A 44 12.99 -0.36 -12.81
C PRO A 44 14.24 -0.88 -12.09
N MET A 45 14.33 -0.73 -10.75
CA MET A 45 15.48 -1.24 -9.98
C MET A 45 15.64 -2.75 -10.14
N MET A 46 14.55 -3.51 -10.04
CA MET A 46 14.58 -4.97 -10.22
C MET A 46 14.96 -5.36 -11.66
N MET A 47 14.43 -4.66 -12.66
CA MET A 47 14.80 -4.91 -14.06
C MET A 47 16.28 -4.63 -14.30
N LYS A 48 16.83 -3.56 -13.70
CA LYS A 48 18.27 -3.25 -13.78
C LYS A 48 19.16 -4.32 -13.14
N PHE A 49 18.68 -4.98 -12.08
CA PHE A 49 19.38 -6.11 -11.46
C PHE A 49 19.17 -7.45 -12.21
N GLY A 50 18.48 -7.44 -13.35
CA GLY A 50 18.21 -8.62 -14.17
C GLY A 50 16.97 -9.42 -13.75
N TRP A 51 16.19 -8.91 -12.79
CA TRP A 51 14.93 -9.52 -12.35
C TRP A 51 13.73 -8.96 -13.12
N THR A 52 13.77 -9.12 -14.45
CA THR A 52 12.78 -8.53 -15.36
C THR A 52 11.36 -8.98 -15.02
N SER A 53 11.14 -10.26 -14.73
CA SER A 53 9.82 -10.80 -14.41
C SER A 53 9.18 -10.19 -13.15
N ALA A 54 9.99 -9.79 -12.16
CA ALA A 54 9.50 -9.12 -10.96
C ALA A 54 9.11 -7.67 -11.25
N GLY A 55 9.89 -6.98 -12.09
CA GLY A 55 9.54 -5.65 -12.58
C GLY A 55 8.26 -5.64 -13.41
N ASP A 56 8.13 -6.60 -14.34
CA ASP A 56 6.94 -6.75 -15.19
C ASP A 56 5.69 -7.03 -14.36
N ALA A 57 5.80 -7.85 -13.30
CA ALA A 57 4.68 -8.09 -12.39
C ALA A 57 4.22 -6.81 -11.69
N ILE A 58 5.14 -5.95 -11.24
CA ILE A 58 4.78 -4.64 -10.69
C ILE A 58 4.11 -3.77 -11.76
N TYR A 59 4.69 -3.66 -12.95
CA TYR A 59 4.08 -2.88 -14.03
C TYR A 59 2.69 -3.39 -14.42
N PHE A 60 2.49 -4.70 -14.46
CA PHE A 60 1.18 -5.28 -14.73
C PHE A 60 0.15 -4.87 -13.67
N VAL A 61 0.48 -4.98 -12.38
CA VAL A 61 -0.43 -4.57 -11.30
C VAL A 61 -0.73 -3.06 -11.37
N TYR A 62 0.28 -2.23 -11.65
CA TYR A 62 0.11 -0.78 -11.69
C TYR A 62 -0.50 -0.27 -13.01
N SER A 63 -0.53 -1.09 -14.07
CA SER A 63 -1.15 -0.72 -15.35
C SER A 63 -2.65 -0.41 -15.23
N PHE A 64 -3.35 -1.02 -14.25
CA PHE A 64 -4.75 -0.73 -13.95
C PHE A 64 -4.98 0.66 -13.35
N PHE A 65 -3.93 1.28 -12.81
CA PHE A 65 -4.01 2.56 -12.09
C PHE A 65 -3.35 3.70 -12.88
N CYS A 66 -2.41 3.39 -13.78
CA CYS A 66 -1.56 4.38 -14.44
C CYS A 66 -1.87 4.51 -15.95
N HIS A 67 -2.67 5.51 -16.33
CA HIS A 67 -2.64 6.09 -17.68
C HIS A 67 -1.69 7.30 -17.71
N GLN A 68 -0.45 7.11 -17.25
CA GLN A 68 0.52 8.20 -17.18
C GLN A 68 1.30 8.27 -18.49
N LEU A 69 1.23 9.42 -19.16
CA LEU A 69 1.92 9.64 -20.42
C LEU A 69 3.45 9.64 -20.20
N PRO A 70 4.24 8.88 -20.98
CA PRO A 70 5.69 8.79 -20.81
C PRO A 70 6.38 10.15 -20.84
N GLN A 71 5.93 11.08 -21.70
CA GLN A 71 6.50 12.43 -21.83
C GLN A 71 6.30 13.35 -20.59
N ARG A 72 5.54 12.92 -19.58
CA ARG A 72 5.34 13.64 -18.31
C ARG A 72 5.80 12.81 -17.11
N SER A 73 6.53 11.73 -17.36
CA SER A 73 6.95 10.77 -16.34
C SER A 73 8.45 10.91 -16.06
N PHE A 74 8.86 10.61 -14.83
CA PHE A 74 10.26 10.55 -14.44
C PHE A 74 10.81 9.14 -14.65
N PHE A 75 12.00 9.02 -15.24
CA PHE A 75 12.68 7.74 -15.47
C PHE A 75 13.87 7.59 -14.51
N LEU A 76 13.89 6.52 -13.73
CA LEU A 76 14.91 6.30 -12.69
C LEU A 76 16.33 6.16 -13.24
N PHE A 77 16.46 5.62 -14.46
CA PHE A 77 17.73 5.33 -15.11
C PHE A 77 17.91 6.07 -16.44
N GLY A 78 17.12 7.12 -16.68
CA GLY A 78 17.07 7.84 -17.94
C GLY A 78 16.09 7.22 -18.94
N GLU A 79 15.92 7.91 -20.06
CA GLU A 79 15.09 7.42 -21.17
C GLU A 79 15.76 6.18 -21.78
N GLU A 80 15.04 5.07 -21.86
CA GLU A 80 15.44 3.96 -22.73
C GLU A 80 15.06 4.34 -24.17
N SER A 81 16.07 4.60 -25.00
CA SER A 81 15.95 4.97 -26.42
C SER A 81 15.51 3.82 -27.31
#